data_AF-A0A7J6P666-F1
#
_entry.id   AF-A0A7J6P666-F1
#
_cell.length_a   1.000
_cell.length_b   1.000
_cell.length_c   1.000
_cell.angle_alpha   90.00
_cell.angle_beta   90.00
_cell.angle_gamma   90.00
#
_symmetry.space_group_name_H-M   'P 1'
#
loop_
_entity.id
_entity.type
_entity.pdbx_description
1 polymer ?
#
loop_
_entity_poly.entity_id
_entity_poly.type
_entity_poly.pdbx_seq_one_letter_code
_entity_poly.pdbx_strand_id
1 'polypeptide(L)'
;MGTGCSLSRCGHPFVGIDFEWNEGESNPPVSLVQIATTRLAVLFRIDTESPVLHPVAKSILLDEKVTKIGVGMGSSDFKKVRETFGFAIPQEQTIDMLKEAEERGLEKPGLQGMCESIGYNIDKPGYLPRFYHWTAPELTRDQKLYAAGDAWFPILVAAKWGVINLDQEELAHMTSLVIKIPPLEDLGKRPSFLARLFGCMKA
;
A
#
# COMPACT_ATOMS: atom_id res chain seq x y z
N MET A 1 -21.92 20.99 -13.54
CA MET A 1 -20.97 20.71 -14.63
C MET A 1 -20.01 19.68 -14.08
N GLY A 2 -20.26 18.40 -14.38
CA GLY A 2 -19.46 17.30 -13.88
C GLY A 2 -18.39 16.94 -14.90
N THR A 3 -17.13 16.98 -14.49
CA THR A 3 -16.04 16.26 -15.15
C THR A 3 -15.76 15.03 -14.30
N GLY A 4 -16.59 13.99 -14.49
CA GLY A 4 -16.27 12.67 -14.01
C GLY A 4 -15.08 12.15 -14.81
N CYS A 5 -13.94 11.98 -14.15
CA CYS A 5 -12.81 11.23 -14.69
C CYS A 5 -13.20 9.74 -14.69
N SER A 6 -14.04 9.31 -15.64
CA SER A 6 -14.33 7.88 -15.81
C SER A 6 -13.29 7.27 -16.75
N LEU A 7 -12.06 7.12 -16.26
CA LEU A 7 -11.17 6.10 -16.81
C LEU A 7 -11.69 4.75 -16.30
N SER A 8 -12.67 4.19 -17.00
CA SER A 8 -13.07 2.80 -16.83
C SER A 8 -11.93 1.90 -17.32
N ARG A 9 -10.89 1.72 -16.48
CA ARG A 9 -9.72 0.87 -16.74
C ARG A 9 -10.07 -0.61 -16.53
N CYS A 10 -11.14 -1.10 -17.16
CA CYS A 10 -11.47 -2.52 -17.16
C CYS A 10 -10.31 -3.31 -17.76
N GLY A 11 -9.72 -4.25 -16.99
CA GLY A 11 -8.78 -5.25 -17.50
C GLY A 11 -7.29 -4.85 -17.63
N HIS A 12 -6.86 -3.69 -17.12
CA HIS A 12 -5.42 -3.38 -17.05
C HIS A 12 -4.79 -4.01 -15.80
N PRO A 13 -3.60 -4.62 -15.90
CA PRO A 13 -2.90 -5.12 -14.73
C PRO A 13 -2.61 -3.96 -13.77
N PHE A 14 -2.74 -4.21 -12.48
CA PHE A 14 -2.43 -3.24 -11.46
C PHE A 14 -1.63 -3.88 -10.33
N VAL A 15 -0.94 -3.03 -9.57
CA VAL A 15 -0.29 -3.37 -8.33
C VAL A 15 -0.55 -2.28 -7.31
N GLY A 16 -0.61 -2.68 -6.05
CA GLY A 16 -0.52 -1.76 -4.92
C GLY A 16 0.94 -1.42 -4.65
N ILE A 17 1.25 -0.17 -4.32
CA ILE A 17 2.61 0.27 -4.02
C ILE A 17 2.64 1.16 -2.78
N ASP A 18 3.78 1.13 -2.11
CA ASP A 18 4.15 2.08 -1.07
C ASP A 18 5.68 2.20 -0.99
N PHE A 19 6.19 3.11 -0.17
CA PHE A 19 7.62 3.30 0.07
C PHE A 19 7.91 3.69 1.51
N GLU A 20 9.02 3.22 2.07
CA GLU A 20 9.46 3.62 3.41
C GLU A 20 10.93 4.03 3.44
N TRP A 21 11.26 4.93 4.37
CA TRP A 21 12.61 5.43 4.64
C TRP A 21 12.77 5.75 6.13
N ASN A 22 14.00 5.80 6.63
CA ASN A 22 14.23 6.05 8.05
C ASN A 22 13.84 7.47 8.46
N GLU A 23 12.85 7.65 9.33
CA GLU A 23 12.49 8.98 9.82
C GLU A 23 13.56 9.57 10.75
N GLY A 24 13.65 10.90 10.81
CA GLY A 24 14.61 11.62 11.66
C GLY A 24 15.96 11.93 11.00
N GLU A 25 16.22 11.38 9.81
CA GLU A 25 17.39 11.72 9.00
C GLU A 25 17.09 12.87 8.02
N SER A 26 18.11 13.63 7.62
CA SER A 26 17.96 14.69 6.60
C SER A 26 17.98 14.08 5.21
N ASN A 27 16.80 14.02 4.57
CA ASN A 27 16.59 13.41 3.25
C ASN A 27 17.11 11.96 3.11
N PRO A 28 16.65 11.01 3.96
CA PRO A 28 17.03 9.60 3.86
C PRO A 28 16.61 9.02 2.50
N PRO A 29 17.38 8.10 1.91
CA PRO A 29 16.97 7.34 0.73
C PRO A 29 15.82 6.37 1.07
N VAL A 30 15.10 5.92 0.04
CA VAL A 30 14.14 4.80 0.19
C VAL A 30 14.89 3.56 0.69
N SER A 31 14.41 2.96 1.78
CA SER A 31 14.98 1.74 2.39
C SER A 31 14.08 0.51 2.22
N LEU A 32 12.80 0.71 1.90
CA LEU A 32 11.86 -0.36 1.56
C LEU A 32 10.94 0.06 0.41
N VAL A 33 10.73 -0.85 -0.53
CA VAL A 33 9.72 -0.73 -1.59
C VAL A 33 8.71 -1.87 -1.43
N GLN A 34 7.43 -1.54 -1.38
CA GLN A 34 6.34 -2.51 -1.26
C GLN A 34 5.60 -2.63 -2.58
N ILE A 35 5.38 -3.86 -3.05
CA ILE A 35 4.55 -4.14 -4.23
C ILE A 35 3.57 -5.25 -3.89
N ALA A 36 2.28 -4.96 -4.01
CA ALA A 36 1.20 -5.88 -3.70
C ALA A 36 0.36 -6.24 -4.91
N THR A 37 -0.13 -7.48 -4.93
CA THR A 37 -1.19 -7.97 -5.82
C THR A 37 -2.42 -8.29 -4.97
N THR A 38 -3.48 -8.82 -5.58
CA THR A 38 -4.66 -9.33 -4.86
C THR A 38 -4.32 -10.47 -3.89
N ARG A 39 -3.17 -11.16 -4.06
CA ARG A 39 -2.84 -12.40 -3.34
C ARG A 39 -1.67 -12.28 -2.37
N LEU A 40 -0.72 -11.38 -2.62
CA LEU A 40 0.49 -11.26 -1.80
C LEU A 40 1.06 -9.84 -1.87
N ALA A 41 1.90 -9.51 -0.88
CA ALA A 41 2.73 -8.31 -0.88
C ALA A 41 4.20 -8.71 -0.75
N VAL A 42 5.04 -8.16 -1.61
CA VAL A 42 6.50 -8.35 -1.60
C VAL A 42 7.15 -7.09 -1.04
N LEU A 43 8.10 -7.28 -0.12
CA LEU A 43 8.86 -6.21 0.51
C LEU A 43 10.30 -6.25 -0.01
N PHE A 44 10.66 -5.32 -0.89
CA PHE A 44 12.00 -5.18 -1.45
C PHE A 44 12.83 -4.28 -0.55
N ARG A 45 13.74 -4.89 0.20
CA ARG A 45 14.67 -4.17 1.08
C ARG A 45 15.79 -3.55 0.27
N ILE A 46 16.15 -2.32 0.58
CA ILE A 46 17.16 -1.54 -0.14
C ILE A 46 18.37 -1.35 0.77
N ASP A 47 19.55 -1.62 0.23
CA ASP A 47 20.80 -1.16 0.83
C ASP A 47 20.93 0.35 0.59
N THR A 48 20.85 1.15 1.64
CA THR A 48 20.85 2.60 1.54
C THR A 48 22.23 3.18 1.19
N GLU A 49 23.31 2.41 1.38
CA GLU A 49 24.67 2.79 0.98
C GLU A 49 24.92 2.56 -0.52
N SER A 50 24.18 1.61 -1.12
CA SER A 50 24.22 1.32 -2.55
C SER A 50 22.82 0.97 -3.06
N PRO A 51 21.93 1.98 -3.23
CA PRO A 51 20.52 1.75 -3.49
C PRO A 51 20.30 1.18 -4.90
N VAL A 52 20.10 -0.14 -4.96
CA VAL A 52 19.74 -0.85 -6.18
C VAL A 52 18.41 -1.57 -5.96
N LEU A 53 17.40 -1.17 -6.73
CA LEU A 53 16.11 -1.85 -6.73
C LEU A 53 16.21 -3.13 -7.58
N HIS A 54 15.59 -4.21 -7.08
CA HIS A 54 15.50 -5.48 -7.81
C HIS A 54 14.88 -5.27 -9.22
N PRO A 55 15.43 -5.87 -10.29
CA PRO A 55 15.00 -5.61 -11.66
C PRO A 55 13.50 -5.80 -11.91
N VAL A 56 12.89 -6.82 -11.29
CA VAL A 56 11.45 -7.09 -11.39
C VAL A 56 10.60 -5.96 -10.77
N ALA A 57 11.00 -5.44 -9.61
CA ALA A 57 10.30 -4.33 -8.99
C ALA A 57 10.45 -3.06 -9.84
N LYS A 58 11.67 -2.79 -10.32
CA LYS A 58 11.94 -1.67 -11.24
C LYS A 58 11.11 -1.76 -12.52
N SER A 59 11.01 -2.94 -13.14
CA SER A 59 10.21 -3.11 -14.36
C SER A 59 8.73 -2.85 -14.11
N ILE A 60 8.19 -3.32 -12.98
CA ILE A 60 6.78 -3.08 -12.61
C ILE A 60 6.52 -1.59 -12.40
N LEU A 61 7.40 -0.89 -11.66
CA LEU A 61 7.24 0.54 -11.38
C LEU A 61 7.33 1.41 -12.63
N LEU A 62 8.13 1.00 -13.62
CA LEU A 62 8.32 1.72 -14.89
C LEU A 62 7.30 1.34 -15.98
N ASP A 63 6.59 0.22 -15.84
CA ASP A 63 5.66 -0.23 -16.87
C ASP A 63 4.41 0.67 -16.93
N GLU A 64 4.20 1.31 -18.08
CA GLU A 64 3.06 2.19 -18.35
C GLU A 64 1.76 1.40 -18.57
N LYS A 65 1.85 0.09 -18.77
CA LYS A 65 0.68 -0.80 -18.89
C LYS A 65 0.20 -1.27 -17.52
N VAL A 66 1.00 -1.11 -16.47
CA VAL A 66 0.65 -1.46 -15.10
C VAL A 66 0.20 -0.21 -14.36
N THR A 67 -1.02 -0.26 -13.81
CA THR A 67 -1.51 0.79 -12.92
C THR A 67 -0.96 0.60 -11.51
N LYS A 68 -0.38 1.65 -10.93
CA LYS A 68 0.13 1.67 -9.56
C LYS A 68 -0.95 2.28 -8.66
N ILE A 69 -1.30 1.64 -7.56
CA ILE A 69 -2.32 2.12 -6.62
C ILE A 69 -1.64 2.37 -5.29
N GLY A 70 -1.68 3.59 -4.78
CA GLY A 70 -1.09 3.96 -3.49
C GLY A 70 -1.95 4.97 -2.75
N VAL A 71 -1.46 5.45 -1.61
CA VAL A 71 -2.16 6.44 -0.77
C VAL A 71 -1.20 7.57 -0.44
N GLY A 72 -1.57 8.81 -0.75
CA GLY A 72 -0.72 9.97 -0.50
C GLY A 72 0.51 9.99 -1.39
N MET A 73 0.41 9.38 -2.59
CA MET A 73 1.50 9.30 -3.57
C MET A 73 1.77 10.69 -4.19
N GLY A 74 2.50 11.51 -3.43
CA GLY A 74 2.75 12.90 -3.73
C GLY A 74 4.02 13.14 -4.56
N SER A 75 4.23 14.41 -4.88
CA SER A 75 5.48 14.86 -5.52
C SER A 75 6.71 14.58 -4.66
N SER A 76 6.56 14.49 -3.34
CA SER A 76 7.58 14.08 -2.37
C SER A 76 8.07 12.65 -2.61
N ASP A 77 7.16 11.70 -2.75
CA ASP A 77 7.41 10.28 -2.86
C ASP A 77 8.06 9.95 -4.20
N PHE A 78 7.51 10.50 -5.29
CA PHE A 78 8.12 10.36 -6.61
C PHE A 78 9.50 11.01 -6.69
N LYS A 79 9.68 12.17 -6.04
CA LYS A 79 11.00 12.81 -5.94
C LYS A 79 11.97 11.90 -5.18
N LYS A 80 11.53 11.29 -4.08
CA LYS A 80 12.34 10.38 -3.27
C LYS A 80 12.78 9.14 -4.04
N VAL A 81 11.87 8.50 -4.78
CA VAL A 81 12.18 7.36 -5.66
C VAL A 81 13.20 7.77 -6.72
N ARG A 82 13.02 8.94 -7.34
CA ARG A 82 13.96 9.46 -8.35
C ARG A 82 15.35 9.74 -7.78
N GLU A 83 15.42 10.36 -6.61
CA GLU A 83 16.69 10.66 -5.94
C GLU A 83 17.40 9.38 -5.48
N THR A 84 16.64 8.37 -5.04
CA THR A 84 17.21 7.11 -4.55
C THR A 84 17.68 6.19 -5.67
N PHE A 85 16.87 6.02 -6.73
CA PHE A 85 17.11 4.99 -7.75
C PHE A 85 17.43 5.52 -9.15
N GLY A 86 17.39 6.83 -9.36
CA GLY A 86 17.70 7.47 -10.63
C GLY A 86 16.67 7.26 -11.75
N PHE A 87 15.43 6.88 -11.42
CA PHE A 87 14.33 6.75 -12.39
C PHE A 87 13.03 7.38 -11.88
N ALA A 88 12.13 7.73 -12.80
CA ALA A 88 10.82 8.31 -12.46
C ALA A 88 9.69 7.30 -12.72
N ILE A 89 8.77 7.17 -11.76
CA ILE A 89 7.53 6.39 -11.94
C ILE A 89 6.58 7.21 -12.84
N PRO A 90 5.96 6.61 -13.87
CA PRO A 90 4.97 7.28 -14.70
C PRO A 90 3.72 7.65 -13.87
N GLN A 91 3.56 8.93 -13.53
CA GLN A 91 2.52 9.40 -12.60
C GLN A 91 1.10 9.26 -13.15
N GLU A 92 0.90 9.39 -14.46
CA GLU A 92 -0.38 9.19 -15.15
C GLU A 92 -0.93 7.75 -15.00
N GLN A 93 -0.05 6.83 -14.60
CA GLN A 93 -0.34 5.42 -14.37
C GLN A 93 -0.40 5.10 -12.89
N THR A 94 -0.50 6.13 -12.04
CA THR A 94 -0.67 6.00 -10.60
C THR A 94 -2.06 6.52 -10.20
N ILE A 95 -2.80 5.70 -9.46
CA ILE A 95 -4.01 6.08 -8.76
C ILE A 95 -3.62 6.40 -7.32
N ASP A 96 -3.86 7.63 -6.90
CA ASP A 96 -3.68 8.07 -5.51
C ASP A 96 -5.02 8.05 -4.80
N MET A 97 -5.23 7.02 -3.96
CA MET A 97 -6.47 6.81 -3.25
C MET A 97 -6.77 7.90 -2.21
N LEU A 98 -5.77 8.71 -1.82
CA LEU A 98 -6.01 9.86 -0.94
C LEU A 98 -6.92 10.89 -1.62
N LYS A 99 -6.67 11.17 -2.91
CA LYS A 99 -7.49 12.08 -3.71
C LYS A 99 -8.91 11.54 -3.87
N GLU A 100 -9.04 10.25 -4.15
CA GLU A 100 -10.35 9.58 -4.22
C GLU A 100 -11.13 9.70 -2.90
N ALA A 101 -10.45 9.57 -1.75
CA ALA A 101 -11.08 9.71 -0.45
C ALA A 101 -11.54 11.15 -0.17
N GLU A 102 -10.71 12.14 -0.50
CA GLU A 102 -11.03 13.57 -0.38
C GLU A 102 -12.21 13.97 -1.27
N GLU A 103 -12.22 13.53 -2.53
CA GLU A 103 -13.31 13.79 -3.48
C GLU A 103 -14.64 13.17 -3.05
N ARG A 104 -14.59 12.04 -2.34
CA ARG A 104 -15.76 11.38 -1.72
C ARG A 104 -16.20 12.03 -0.40
N GLY A 105 -15.45 13.01 0.10
CA GLY A 105 -15.77 13.72 1.34
C GLY A 105 -15.55 12.90 2.60
N LEU A 106 -14.59 11.97 2.62
CA LEU A 106 -14.25 11.23 3.83
C LEU A 106 -13.68 12.19 4.88
N GLU A 107 -14.26 12.19 6.10
CA GLU A 107 -13.75 12.97 7.23
C GLU A 107 -12.32 12.58 7.63
N LYS A 108 -11.96 11.30 7.45
CA LYS A 108 -10.63 10.74 7.69
C LYS A 108 -10.10 10.15 6.37
N PRO A 109 -9.41 10.93 5.54
CA PRO A 109 -9.04 10.49 4.20
C PRO A 109 -7.81 9.58 4.16
N GLY A 110 -7.13 9.34 5.29
CA GLY A 110 -6.04 8.37 5.37
C GLY A 110 -6.50 6.91 5.24
N LEU A 111 -5.56 6.01 4.91
CA LEU A 111 -5.86 4.59 4.63
C LEU A 111 -6.71 3.89 5.71
N GLN A 112 -6.51 4.24 6.99
CA GLN A 112 -7.34 3.70 8.08
C GLN A 112 -8.82 4.09 7.93
N GLY A 113 -9.11 5.37 7.69
CA GLY A 113 -10.47 5.84 7.48
C GLY A 113 -11.09 5.29 6.19
N MET A 114 -10.28 5.11 5.14
CA MET A 114 -10.73 4.43 3.92
C MET A 114 -11.14 2.98 4.22
N CYS A 115 -10.33 2.24 4.98
CA CYS A 115 -10.67 0.87 5.38
C CYS A 115 -11.93 0.84 6.26
N GLU A 116 -12.07 1.78 7.19
CA GLU A 116 -13.26 1.89 8.05
C GLU A 116 -14.53 2.10 7.20
N SER A 117 -14.44 2.89 6.12
CA SER A 117 -15.56 3.14 5.20
C SER A 117 -16.05 1.90 4.46
N ILE A 118 -15.21 0.87 4.31
CA ILE A 118 -15.55 -0.41 3.68
C ILE A 118 -15.77 -1.53 4.72
N GLY A 119 -15.91 -1.17 5.99
CA GLY A 119 -16.25 -2.08 7.09
C GLY A 119 -15.05 -2.79 7.72
N TYR A 120 -13.82 -2.34 7.48
CA TYR A 120 -12.61 -2.93 8.04
C TYR A 120 -11.87 -1.97 8.96
N ASN A 121 -11.45 -2.48 10.12
CA ASN A 121 -10.58 -1.71 11.01
C ASN A 121 -9.16 -2.26 10.93
N ILE A 122 -8.26 -1.45 10.38
CA ILE A 122 -6.84 -1.73 10.39
C ILE A 122 -6.23 -1.07 11.63
N ASP A 123 -5.78 -1.84 12.63
CA ASP A 123 -4.96 -1.23 13.68
C ASP A 123 -3.61 -0.93 13.04
N LYS A 124 -3.40 0.33 12.65
CA LYS A 124 -2.05 0.85 12.45
C LYS A 124 -1.49 1.04 13.86
N PRO A 125 -0.47 0.27 14.31
CA PRO A 125 0.27 0.58 15.52
C PRO A 125 1.06 1.87 15.23
N GLY A 126 0.35 3.00 15.23
CA GLY A 126 0.83 4.26 14.67
C GLY A 126 2.14 4.69 15.29
N TYR A 127 3.02 5.25 14.46
CA TYR A 127 4.16 6.10 14.84
C TYR A 127 4.95 5.62 16.08
N LEU A 128 5.10 4.30 16.24
CA LEU A 128 5.99 3.78 17.28
C LEU A 128 7.43 3.96 16.79
N PRO A 129 8.38 4.33 17.67
CA PRO A 129 9.79 4.48 17.30
C PRO A 129 10.40 3.29 16.54
N ARG A 130 9.82 2.09 16.70
CA ARG A 130 10.25 0.88 15.99
C ARG A 130 9.92 0.89 14.48
N PHE A 131 9.02 1.74 14.01
CA PHE A 131 8.70 1.88 12.59
C PHE A 131 9.62 2.87 11.87
N TYR A 132 10.49 3.60 12.57
CA TYR A 132 11.44 4.53 11.93
C TYR A 132 12.75 3.87 11.46
N HIS A 133 12.97 2.59 11.79
CA HIS A 133 14.22 1.88 11.50
C HIS A 133 14.03 0.80 10.43
N TRP A 134 13.81 1.23 9.20
CA TRP A 134 13.59 0.36 8.04
C TRP A 134 14.88 -0.27 7.50
N THR A 135 16.05 0.28 7.85
CA THR A 135 17.37 -0.31 7.56
C THR A 135 17.80 -1.39 8.55
N ALA A 136 17.01 -1.69 9.59
CA ALA A 136 17.35 -2.69 10.60
C ALA A 136 17.66 -4.06 9.97
N PRO A 137 18.68 -4.83 10.41
CA PRO A 137 19.10 -6.08 9.76
C PRO A 137 17.97 -7.08 9.50
N GLU A 138 16.96 -7.11 10.37
CA GLU A 138 15.71 -7.84 10.16
C GLU A 138 14.51 -6.96 10.50
N LEU A 139 13.50 -6.96 9.62
CA LEU A 139 12.21 -6.36 9.92
C LEU A 139 11.44 -7.25 10.89
N THR A 140 10.91 -6.64 11.94
CA THR A 140 9.98 -7.32 12.85
C THR A 140 8.74 -7.79 12.11
N ARG A 141 8.03 -8.76 12.69
CA ARG A 141 6.75 -9.22 12.16
C ARG A 141 5.82 -8.04 11.91
N ASP A 142 5.62 -7.17 12.90
CA ASP A 142 4.73 -6.00 12.80
C ASP A 142 5.17 -5.05 11.67
N GLN A 143 6.46 -4.72 11.53
CA GLN A 143 6.92 -3.91 10.38
C GLN A 143 6.58 -4.54 9.03
N LYS A 144 6.76 -5.86 8.87
CA LYS A 144 6.44 -6.56 7.62
C LYS A 144 4.94 -6.48 7.31
N LEU A 145 4.11 -6.72 8.31
CA LEU A 145 2.65 -6.71 8.16
C LEU A 145 2.14 -5.30 7.89
N TYR A 146 2.72 -4.28 8.54
CA TYR A 146 2.40 -2.87 8.34
C TYR A 146 2.69 -2.47 6.89
N ALA A 147 3.94 -2.66 6.46
CA ALA A 147 4.41 -2.31 5.12
C ALA A 147 3.60 -3.03 4.04
N ALA A 148 3.33 -4.32 4.23
CA ALA A 148 2.52 -5.08 3.31
C ALA A 148 1.06 -4.60 3.27
N GLY A 149 0.50 -4.18 4.40
CA GLY A 149 -0.83 -3.58 4.47
C GLY A 149 -0.93 -2.27 3.71
N ASP A 150 0.07 -1.40 3.81
CA ASP A 150 0.04 -0.08 3.18
C ASP A 150 0.09 -0.15 1.64
N ALA A 151 0.66 -1.21 1.06
CA ALA A 151 0.53 -1.50 -0.36
C ALA A 151 -0.74 -2.31 -0.72
N TRP A 152 -1.23 -3.20 0.15
CA TRP A 152 -2.32 -4.14 -0.20
C TRP A 152 -3.72 -3.56 -0.02
N PHE A 153 -4.01 -2.85 1.08
CA PHE A 153 -5.34 -2.30 1.34
C PHE A 153 -5.82 -1.26 0.32
N PRO A 154 -4.97 -0.39 -0.27
CA PRO A 154 -5.39 0.52 -1.33
C PRO A 154 -6.07 -0.20 -2.50
N ILE A 155 -5.62 -1.41 -2.85
CA ILE A 155 -6.25 -2.24 -3.89
C ILE A 155 -7.69 -2.62 -3.47
N LEU A 156 -7.86 -3.12 -2.25
CA LEU A 156 -9.15 -3.57 -1.75
C LEU A 156 -10.15 -2.41 -1.67
N VAL A 157 -9.70 -1.25 -1.17
CA VAL A 157 -10.50 -0.03 -1.13
C VAL A 157 -10.88 0.38 -2.54
N ALA A 158 -9.93 0.48 -3.46
CA ALA A 158 -10.17 0.84 -4.85
C ALA A 158 -11.23 -0.07 -5.50
N ALA A 159 -11.14 -1.38 -5.28
CA ALA A 159 -12.11 -2.34 -5.81
C ALA A 159 -13.50 -2.16 -5.21
N LYS A 160 -13.62 -2.06 -3.87
CA LYS A 160 -14.91 -1.86 -3.19
C LYS A 160 -15.57 -0.51 -3.50
N TRP A 161 -14.76 0.49 -3.83
CA TRP A 161 -15.20 1.80 -4.24
C TRP A 161 -15.50 1.92 -5.74
N GLY A 162 -15.24 0.87 -6.52
CA GLY A 162 -15.45 0.85 -7.97
C GLY A 162 -14.44 1.70 -8.78
N VAL A 163 -13.30 2.05 -8.18
CA VAL A 163 -12.20 2.76 -8.85
C VAL A 163 -11.47 1.82 -9.81
N ILE A 164 -11.34 0.55 -9.44
CA ILE A 164 -10.85 -0.54 -10.29
C ILE A 164 -11.89 -1.64 -10.39
N ASN A 165 -11.82 -2.41 -11.48
CA ASN A 165 -12.66 -3.58 -11.66
C ASN A 165 -11.89 -4.84 -11.28
N LEU A 166 -12.42 -5.56 -10.31
CA LEU A 166 -12.03 -6.93 -9.97
C LEU A 166 -13.18 -7.86 -10.26
N ASP A 167 -12.88 -9.08 -10.72
CA ASP A 167 -13.91 -10.09 -10.78
C ASP A 167 -14.38 -10.48 -9.37
N GLN A 168 -15.57 -11.07 -9.29
CA GLN A 168 -16.20 -11.39 -8.00
C GLN A 168 -15.41 -12.45 -7.22
N GLU A 169 -14.69 -13.34 -7.91
CA GLU A 169 -13.89 -14.39 -7.27
C GLU A 169 -12.63 -13.81 -6.63
N GLU A 170 -11.91 -12.92 -7.31
CA GLU A 170 -10.77 -12.19 -6.77
C GLU A 170 -11.17 -11.27 -5.62
N LEU A 171 -12.28 -10.52 -5.75
CA LEU A 171 -12.75 -9.68 -4.66
C LEU A 171 -13.19 -10.50 -3.44
N ALA A 172 -13.85 -11.64 -3.65
CA ALA A 172 -14.19 -12.57 -2.58
C ALA A 172 -12.93 -13.17 -1.94
N HIS A 173 -11.92 -13.53 -2.75
CA HIS A 173 -10.64 -14.02 -2.26
C HIS A 173 -9.95 -12.97 -1.38
N MET A 174 -9.80 -11.73 -1.88
CA MET A 174 -9.24 -10.63 -1.09
C MET A 174 -10.02 -10.41 0.20
N THR A 175 -11.35 -10.35 0.13
CA THR A 175 -12.22 -10.20 1.31
C THR A 175 -12.04 -11.36 2.29
N SER A 176 -11.84 -12.58 1.82
CA SER A 176 -11.59 -13.75 2.68
C SER A 176 -10.28 -13.69 3.44
N LEU A 177 -9.25 -13.03 2.87
CA LEU A 177 -8.00 -12.75 3.58
C LEU A 177 -8.22 -11.76 4.73
N VAL A 178 -9.27 -10.93 4.63
CA VAL A 178 -9.70 -9.98 5.67
C VAL A 178 -10.62 -10.60 6.73
N ILE A 179 -11.41 -11.65 6.41
CA ILE A 179 -12.37 -12.32 7.33
C ILE A 179 -11.72 -12.96 8.59
N LYS A 180 -10.39 -12.97 8.71
CA LYS A 180 -9.69 -13.26 9.99
C LYS A 180 -9.60 -12.06 10.94
N ILE A 181 -10.27 -10.96 10.61
CA ILE A 181 -10.44 -9.72 11.39
C ILE A 181 -11.87 -9.72 11.94
N PRO A 182 -12.07 -9.70 13.26
CA PRO A 182 -13.41 -9.61 13.82
C PRO A 182 -14.11 -8.30 13.39
N PRO A 183 -15.43 -8.31 13.18
CA PRO A 183 -16.21 -7.10 12.89
C PRO A 183 -15.97 -6.00 13.92
N LEU A 184 -16.22 -4.74 13.53
CA LEU A 184 -16.10 -3.56 14.42
C LEU A 184 -16.87 -3.67 15.75
N GLU A 185 -17.85 -4.55 15.81
CA GLU A 185 -18.67 -4.83 16.99
C GLU A 185 -17.93 -5.68 18.06
N ASP A 186 -16.87 -6.39 17.68
CA ASP A 186 -16.17 -7.37 18.53
C ASP A 186 -14.87 -6.83 19.18
N LEU A 187 -14.61 -5.53 19.10
CA LEU A 187 -13.30 -4.93 19.37
C LEU A 187 -12.95 -4.68 20.85
N GLY A 188 -13.75 -5.19 21.78
CA GLY A 188 -13.61 -4.93 23.22
C GLY A 188 -12.31 -5.45 23.87
N LYS A 189 -11.49 -6.25 23.17
CA LYS A 189 -10.21 -6.78 23.67
C LYS A 189 -9.26 -7.04 22.50
N ARG A 190 -8.20 -6.25 22.27
CA ARG A 190 -7.29 -6.47 21.12
C ARG A 190 -5.83 -6.78 21.47
N PRO A 191 -5.31 -7.94 21.03
CA PRO A 191 -3.98 -8.06 20.45
C PRO A 191 -3.94 -7.54 18.99
N SER A 192 -2.77 -7.11 18.51
CA SER A 192 -2.59 -6.31 17.28
C SER A 192 -2.98 -7.01 15.95
N PHE A 193 -3.73 -6.27 15.13
CA PHE A 193 -4.16 -6.48 13.74
C PHE A 193 -3.15 -7.17 12.83
N LEU A 194 -1.91 -6.70 12.90
CA LEU A 194 -0.87 -7.07 11.98
C LEU A 194 -0.62 -8.58 12.02
N ALA A 195 -0.55 -9.21 13.19
CA ALA A 195 -0.09 -10.59 13.33
C ALA A 195 -0.80 -11.60 12.38
N ARG A 196 -2.06 -11.36 11.98
CA ARG A 196 -2.89 -12.39 11.34
C ARG A 196 -2.91 -12.36 9.82
N LEU A 197 -2.49 -11.26 9.15
CA LEU A 197 -2.59 -11.11 7.69
C LEU A 197 -1.67 -12.09 6.92
N PHE A 198 -0.44 -12.30 7.38
CA PHE A 198 0.56 -13.16 6.69
C PHE A 198 0.92 -14.46 7.44
N GLY A 199 0.12 -14.87 8.43
CA GLY A 199 0.38 -16.07 9.24
C GLY A 199 0.15 -17.42 8.54
N CYS A 200 -0.18 -17.46 7.24
CA CYS A 200 -0.50 -18.69 6.52
C CYS A 200 0.36 -18.96 5.27
N MET A 201 1.29 -18.08 4.93
CA MET A 201 2.32 -18.40 3.94
C MET A 201 3.47 -19.07 4.69
N LYS A 202 3.49 -20.41 4.66
CA LYS A 202 4.64 -21.19 5.12
C LYS A 202 5.88 -20.76 4.33
N ALA A 203 7.01 -20.76 5.05
CA ALA A 203 8.36 -20.53 4.56
C ALA A 203 8.70 -21.31 3.28
#